data_AF-A0A2I9DJG3-F1
#
_entry.id   AF-A0A2I9DJG3-F1
#
_cell.length_a   1.000
_cell.length_b   1.000
_cell.length_c   1.000
_cell.angle_alpha   90.00
_cell.angle_beta   90.00
_cell.angle_gamma   90.00
#
_symmetry.space_group_name_H-M   'P 1'
#
loop_
_entity.id
_entity.type
_entity.pdbx_description
1 polymer ?
#
loop_
_entity_poly.entity_id
_entity_poly.type
_entity_poly.pdbx_seq_one_letter_code
_entity_poly.pdbx_strand_id
1 'polypeptide(L)' 'MPKKERKRLQVVISEEQDALLTRTAYELSSPERLISKSEVVRLAIEKIARELGEGEHLEEYRHLLDNEDVADDAG' A
#
# COMPACT_ATOMS: atom_id res chain seq x y z
N MET A 1 -24.88 -0.67 -14.19
CA MET A 1 -24.08 -0.61 -12.96
C MET A 1 -23.74 0.84 -12.67
N PRO A 2 -23.94 1.34 -11.44
CA PRO A 2 -23.57 2.71 -11.11
C PRO A 2 -22.07 2.88 -11.38
N LYS A 3 -21.70 3.96 -12.07
CA LYS A 3 -20.29 4.28 -12.36
C LYS A 3 -19.60 4.41 -11.00
N LYS A 4 -18.73 3.45 -10.65
CA LYS A 4 -17.91 3.55 -9.43
C LYS A 4 -17.09 4.84 -9.55
N GLU A 5 -17.40 5.82 -8.71
CA GLU A 5 -16.60 7.04 -8.63
C GLU A 5 -15.16 6.67 -8.28
N ARG A 6 -14.22 7.14 -9.10
CA ARG A 6 -12.78 6.96 -8.84
C ARG A 6 -12.31 8.12 -7.98
N LYS A 7 -11.79 7.82 -6.78
CA LYS A 7 -11.13 8.79 -5.93
C LYS A 7 -9.63 8.83 -6.25
N ARG A 8 -9.03 10.03 -6.21
CA ARG A 8 -7.57 10.22 -6.34
C ARG A 8 -6.95 10.19 -4.94
N LEU A 9 -5.91 9.38 -4.76
CA LEU A 9 -5.13 9.30 -3.54
C LEU A 9 -3.74 9.90 -3.81
N GLN A 10 -3.29 10.82 -2.96
CA GLN A 10 -1.92 11.31 -2.91
C GLN A 10 -1.31 10.84 -1.59
N VAL A 11 -0.14 10.21 -1.65
CA VAL A 11 0.59 9.68 -0.50
C VAL A 11 2.04 10.08 -0.67
N VAL A 12 2.66 10.56 0.41
CA VAL A 12 4.10 10.76 0.48
C VAL A 12 4.71 9.46 0.98
N ILE A 13 5.72 8.96 0.28
CA ILE A 13 6.42 7.72 0.60
C ILE A 13 7.93 7.96 0.59
N SER A 14 8.68 7.20 1.38
CA SER A 14 10.14 7.25 1.36
C SER A 14 10.72 6.59 0.09
N GLU A 15 12.00 6.84 -0.20
CA GLU A 15 12.70 6.15 -1.30
C GLU A 15 12.70 4.62 -1.10
N GLU A 16 12.83 4.16 0.14
CA GLU A 16 12.79 2.74 0.49
C GLU A 16 11.40 2.14 0.20
N GLN A 17 10.33 2.85 0.54
CA GLN A 17 8.96 2.44 0.24
C GLN A 17 8.70 2.40 -1.27
N ASP A 18 9.22 3.34 -2.07
CA ASP A 18 9.12 3.30 -3.53
C ASP A 18 9.90 2.12 -4.13
N ALA A 19 11.09 1.82 -3.60
CA ALA A 19 11.87 0.67 -4.00
C ALA A 19 11.13 -0.66 -3.72
N LEU A 20 10.51 -0.77 -2.54
CA LEU A 20 9.66 -1.91 -2.17
C LEU A 20 8.46 -2.06 -3.11
N LEU A 21 7.77 -0.96 -3.45
CA LEU A 21 6.68 -0.99 -4.43
C LEU A 21 7.16 -1.45 -5.81
N THR A 22 8.32 -0.96 -6.26
CA THR A 22 8.93 -1.35 -7.54
C THR A 22 9.22 -2.84 -7.58
N ARG A 23 9.89 -3.35 -6.54
CA ARG A 23 10.27 -4.75 -6.43
C ARG A 23 9.04 -5.65 -6.40
N THR A 24 8.06 -5.32 -5.56
CA THR A 24 6.83 -6.09 -5.42
C THR A 24 6.04 -6.13 -6.73
N ALA A 25 5.97 -5.01 -7.45
CA ALA A 25 5.31 -4.95 -8.76
C ALA A 25 5.98 -5.89 -9.77
N TYR A 26 7.31 -5.94 -9.78
CA TYR A 26 8.06 -6.86 -10.64
C TYR A 26 7.85 -8.33 -10.25
N GLU A 27 7.92 -8.66 -8.96
CA GLU A 27 7.73 -10.03 -8.46
C GLU A 27 6.32 -10.58 -8.72
N LEU A 28 5.30 -9.71 -8.65
CA LEU A 28 3.91 -10.08 -8.97
C LEU A 28 3.60 -10.08 -10.47
N SER A 29 4.48 -9.49 -11.29
CA SER A 29 4.33 -9.49 -12.74
C SER A 29 4.72 -10.84 -13.33
N SER A 30 4.06 -11.22 -14.41
CA SER A 30 4.41 -12.38 -15.23
C SER A 30 4.52 -11.96 -16.70
N PRO A 31 5.08 -12.80 -17.59
CA PRO A 31 5.10 -12.53 -19.03
C PRO A 31 3.71 -12.24 -19.62
N GLU A 32 2.67 -12.84 -19.04
CA GLU A 32 1.27 -12.69 -19.46
C GLU A 32 0.62 -11.44 -18.89
N ARG A 33 1.15 -10.87 -17.80
CA ARG A 33 0.55 -9.70 -17.14
C ARG A 33 1.57 -8.90 -16.34
N LEU A 34 1.70 -7.62 -16.71
CA LEU A 34 2.42 -6.63 -15.92
C LEU A 34 1.52 -6.05 -14.81
N ILE A 35 2.09 -5.92 -13.63
CA ILE A 35 1.46 -5.31 -12.46
C ILE A 35 2.10 -3.96 -12.20
N SER A 36 1.28 -2.92 -12.09
CA SER A 36 1.73 -1.56 -11.76
C SER A 36 1.89 -1.37 -10.24
N LYS A 37 2.73 -0.41 -9.83
CA LYS A 37 2.83 0.04 -8.42
C LYS A 37 1.45 0.39 -7.84
N SER A 38 0.58 1.05 -8.63
CA SER A 38 -0.78 1.39 -8.19
C SER A 38 -1.69 0.17 -8.03
N GLU A 39 -1.44 -0.94 -8.73
CA GLU A 39 -2.11 -2.22 -8.46
C GLU A 39 -1.61 -2.85 -7.16
N VAL A 40 -0.30 -2.78 -6.90
CA VAL A 40 0.28 -3.25 -5.64
C VAL A 40 -0.32 -2.49 -4.45
N VAL A 41 -0.40 -1.16 -4.53
CA VAL A 41 -1.03 -0.33 -3.47
C VAL A 41 -2.49 -0.72 -3.24
N ARG A 42 -3.27 -0.94 -4.31
CA ARG A 42 -4.67 -1.38 -4.17
C ARG A 42 -4.78 -2.76 -3.53
N LEU A 43 -3.92 -3.70 -3.92
CA LEU A 43 -3.86 -5.03 -3.32
C LEU A 43 -3.50 -4.97 -1.83
N ALA A 44 -2.51 -4.15 -1.46
CA ALA A 44 -2.10 -3.96 -0.08
C ALA A 44 -3.23 -3.39 0.79
N ILE A 45 -3.96 -2.38 0.29
CA ILE A 45 -5.14 -1.83 0.99
C ILE A 45 -6.20 -2.92 1.23
N GLU A 46 -6.52 -3.72 0.22
CA GLU A 46 -7.50 -4.80 0.36
C GLU A 46 -7.03 -5.88 1.35
N LYS A 47 -5.74 -6.20 1.35
CA LYS A 47 -5.16 -7.20 2.24
C LYS A 47 -5.21 -6.73 3.71
N ILE A 48 -4.72 -5.52 3.98
CA ILE A 48 -4.76 -4.92 5.33
C ILE A 48 -6.21 -4.83 5.82
N ALA A 49 -7.14 -4.41 4.97
CA ALA A 49 -8.56 -4.31 5.37
C ALA A 49 -9.18 -5.66 5.75
N ARG A 50 -8.77 -6.76 5.09
CA ARG A 50 -9.21 -8.12 5.45
C ARG A 50 -8.60 -8.56 6.78
N GLU A 51 -7.29 -8.40 6.94
CA GLU A 51 -6.55 -8.76 8.16
C GLU A 51 -7.08 -7.97 9.39
N LEU A 52 -7.38 -6.68 9.21
CA LEU A 52 -8.01 -5.86 10.25
C LEU A 52 -9.46 -6.25 10.55
N GLY A 53 -10.22 -6.67 9.53
CA GLY A 53 -11.59 -7.15 9.69
C GLY A 53 -11.68 -8.45 10.49
N GLU A 54 -10.59 -9.23 10.51
CA GLU A 54 -10.42 -10.44 11.32
C GLU A 54 -10.00 -10.13 12.76
N GLY A 55 -9.60 -8.88 13.05
CA GLY A 55 -9.39 -8.35 14.40
C GLY A 55 -8.07 -8.74 15.07
N GLU A 56 -7.24 -9.56 14.44
CA GLU A 56 -6.07 -10.19 15.09
C GLU A 56 -4.81 -9.30 15.16
N HIS A 57 -4.77 -8.14 14.49
CA HIS A 57 -3.51 -7.39 14.29
C HIS A 57 -3.59 -5.87 14.51
N LEU A 58 -4.68 -5.36 15.11
CA LEU A 58 -4.90 -3.91 15.26
C LEU A 58 -3.79 -3.18 16.02
N GLU A 59 -3.27 -3.76 17.10
CA GLU A 59 -2.19 -3.14 17.89
C GLU A 59 -0.85 -3.18 17.17
N GLU A 60 -0.56 -4.25 16.42
CA GLU A 60 0.66 -4.41 15.64
C GLU A 60 0.75 -3.37 14.51
N TYR A 61 -0.32 -3.18 13.73
CA TYR A 61 -0.32 -2.16 12.68
C TYR A 61 -0.22 -0.74 13.23
N ARG A 62 -0.80 -0.47 14.41
CA ARG A 62 -0.63 0.81 15.09
C ARG A 62 0.83 1.05 15.44
N HIS A 63 1.50 0.06 16.03
CA HIS A 63 2.92 0.14 16.32
C HIS A 63 3.78 0.33 15.07
N LEU A 64 3.45 -0.31 13.94
CA LEU A 64 4.19 -0.09 12.69
C LEU A 64 4.09 1.36 12.20
N LEU A 65 2.90 1.96 12.28
CA LEU A 65 2.69 3.35 11.91
C LEU A 65 3.36 4.34 12.88
N ASP A 66 3.49 3.99 14.16
CA ASP A 66 4.16 4.83 15.16
C ASP A 66 5.69 4.77 15.09
N ASN A 67 6.26 3.68 14.53
CA ASN A 67 7.71 3.50 14.37
C ASN A 67 8.22 3.97 13.01
N GLU A 68 7.38 3.96 11.99
CA GLU A 68 7.61 4.75 10.79
C GLU A 68 7.28 6.20 11.15
N ASP A 69 8.23 6.93 11.73
CA ASP A 69 8.25 8.39 11.66
C ASP A 69 8.19 8.73 10.17
N VAL A 70 6.98 8.83 9.62
CA VAL A 70 6.69 9.39 8.30
C VAL A 70 7.33 10.75 8.38
N ALA A 71 8.46 10.89 7.70
CA ALA A 71 9.33 12.04 7.73
C ALA A 71 8.51 13.34 7.63
N ASP A 72 8.07 13.84 8.78
CA ASP A 72 7.65 15.21 9.02
C ASP A 72 8.95 16.01 9.05
N ASP A 73 9.60 16.09 7.89
CA ASP A 73 10.43 17.21 7.52
C ASP A 73 9.94 17.73 6.17
N ALA A 74 8.65 18.07 6.15
CA ALA A 74 8.17 19.16 5.31
C ALA A 74 8.58 20.49 5.98
N GLY A 75 9.90 20.74 6.00
CA GLY A 75 10.51 22.05 6.20
C GLY A 75 10.57 22.84 4.90
#